data_AF-A0A7C1W877-F1
#
_entry.id   AF-A0A7C1W877-F1
#
_cell.length_a   1.000
_cell.length_b   1.000
_cell.length_c   1.000
_cell.angle_alpha   90.00
_cell.angle_beta   90.00
_cell.angle_gamma   90.00
#
_symmetry.space_group_name_H-M   'P 1'
#
loop_
_entity.id
_entity.type
_entity.pdbx_description
1 polymer ?
#
loop_
_entity_poly.entity_id
_entity_poly.type
_entity_poly.pdbx_seq_one_letter_code
_entity_poly.pdbx_strand_id
1 'polypeptide(L)'
;MKFANEKAMDELVRRIGQYVAETLEPTFRVTLETEIGKALDMAINEGRFYKYMSEEFQKGMTGLFKEISDFKKTTVQTEPSCLPDTQEKAEKMLSAATNQLDYIFKSTEEAATKILDIIEKNMGIQERMAALLEKEGAKVSNNGFVDELKAINREIQNDYVEIMTTLSFQDLTGQRIKKVVGFLSFIENEVIRLLISTGMKIKEKEAYPDKDAEQIISEAEARVDITLKGPQDGENQADIDKLLADLGL
;
A
#
# COMPACT_ATOMS: atom_id res chain seq x y z
N MET A 1 66.41 -39.78 -51.32
CA MET A 1 66.35 -38.96 -50.09
C MET A 1 64.97 -38.38 -49.77
N LYS A 2 64.06 -38.14 -50.73
CA LYS A 2 62.72 -37.56 -50.47
C LYS A 2 61.75 -38.43 -49.64
N PHE A 3 61.76 -39.75 -49.82
CA PHE A 3 60.83 -40.68 -49.15
C PHE A 3 61.06 -40.89 -47.63
N ALA A 4 62.24 -40.55 -47.11
CA ALA A 4 62.53 -40.68 -45.68
C ALA A 4 61.91 -39.54 -44.86
N ASN A 5 61.72 -38.38 -45.48
CA ASN A 5 61.18 -37.18 -44.83
C ASN A 5 59.64 -37.23 -44.70
N GLU A 6 58.99 -37.91 -45.64
CA GLU A 6 57.53 -38.09 -45.69
C GLU A 6 57.05 -39.06 -44.59
N LYS A 7 57.73 -40.21 -44.44
CA LYS A 7 57.48 -41.15 -43.32
C LYS A 7 57.74 -40.54 -41.95
N ALA A 8 58.77 -39.70 -41.83
CA ALA A 8 59.09 -39.03 -40.57
C ALA A 8 58.03 -37.97 -40.20
N MET A 9 57.46 -37.29 -41.20
CA MET A 9 56.36 -36.35 -40.99
C MET A 9 55.05 -37.06 -40.63
N ASP A 10 54.72 -38.17 -41.26
CA ASP A 10 53.53 -38.97 -40.90
C ASP A 10 53.61 -39.49 -39.46
N GLU A 11 54.79 -39.95 -39.03
CA GLU A 11 55.02 -40.40 -37.64
C GLU A 11 54.89 -39.24 -36.63
N LEU A 12 55.35 -38.04 -37.00
CA LEU A 12 55.22 -36.81 -36.20
C LEU A 12 53.77 -36.37 -36.08
N VAL A 13 53.02 -36.35 -37.17
CA VAL A 13 51.58 -36.05 -37.19
C VAL A 13 50.81 -37.08 -36.37
N ARG A 14 51.18 -38.36 -36.46
CA ARG A 14 50.56 -39.43 -35.65
C ARG A 14 50.85 -39.27 -34.16
N ARG A 15 52.10 -38.91 -33.79
CA ARG A 15 52.49 -38.65 -32.40
C ARG A 15 51.80 -37.41 -31.82
N ILE A 16 51.73 -36.34 -32.59
CA ILE A 16 51.02 -35.11 -32.17
C ILE A 16 49.53 -35.40 -32.05
N GLY A 17 48.95 -36.14 -33.00
CA GLY A 17 47.55 -36.57 -32.94
C GLY A 17 47.24 -37.43 -31.71
N GLN A 18 48.11 -38.38 -31.37
CA GLN A 18 47.98 -39.17 -30.13
C GLN A 18 48.14 -38.31 -28.89
N TYR A 19 49.14 -37.43 -28.83
CA TYR A 19 49.34 -36.54 -27.68
C TYR A 19 48.16 -35.59 -27.46
N VAL A 20 47.60 -35.03 -28.53
CA VAL A 20 46.40 -34.20 -28.49
C VAL A 20 45.17 -35.01 -28.08
N ALA A 21 44.99 -36.23 -28.59
CA ALA A 21 43.88 -37.08 -28.16
C ALA A 21 44.01 -37.50 -26.68
N GLU A 22 45.21 -37.89 -26.24
CA GLU A 22 45.47 -38.37 -24.87
C GLU A 22 45.46 -37.23 -23.83
N THR A 23 45.80 -36.00 -24.22
CA THR A 23 45.92 -34.87 -23.29
C THR A 23 44.73 -33.92 -23.38
N LEU A 24 44.32 -33.56 -24.59
CA LEU A 24 43.33 -32.50 -24.83
C LEU A 24 41.90 -33.02 -24.75
N GLU A 25 41.62 -34.26 -25.18
CA GLU A 25 40.28 -34.85 -25.11
C GLU A 25 39.77 -35.02 -23.66
N PRO A 26 40.51 -35.63 -22.71
CA PRO A 26 40.03 -35.77 -21.34
C PRO A 26 39.94 -34.42 -20.61
N THR A 27 40.89 -33.50 -20.83
CA THR A 27 40.83 -32.16 -20.22
C THR A 27 39.65 -31.37 -20.76
N PHE A 28 39.43 -31.36 -22.08
CA PHE A 28 38.30 -30.67 -22.68
C PHE A 28 36.96 -31.26 -22.24
N ARG A 29 36.86 -32.59 -22.13
CA ARG A 29 35.66 -33.27 -21.61
C ARG A 29 35.33 -32.83 -20.18
N VAL A 30 36.32 -32.87 -19.27
CA VAL A 30 36.11 -32.47 -17.87
C VAL A 30 35.77 -30.98 -17.75
N THR A 31 36.46 -30.11 -18.50
CA THR A 31 36.16 -28.68 -18.50
C THR A 31 34.79 -28.38 -19.07
N LEU A 32 34.40 -29.06 -20.15
CA LEU A 32 33.10 -28.88 -20.79
C LEU A 32 31.95 -29.40 -19.91
N GLU A 33 32.11 -30.57 -19.29
CA GLU A 33 31.16 -31.11 -18.31
C GLU A 33 31.01 -30.17 -17.11
N THR A 34 32.12 -29.59 -16.62
CA THR A 34 32.10 -28.64 -15.52
C THR A 34 31.37 -27.35 -15.89
N GLU A 35 31.65 -26.77 -17.06
CA GLU A 35 31.01 -25.52 -17.46
C GLU A 35 29.56 -25.69 -17.91
N ILE A 36 29.20 -26.81 -18.53
CA ILE A 36 27.80 -27.14 -18.80
C ILE A 36 27.05 -27.35 -17.48
N GLY A 37 27.66 -28.04 -16.50
CA GLY A 37 27.08 -28.22 -15.17
C GLY A 37 26.77 -26.89 -14.50
N LYS A 38 27.76 -25.98 -14.45
CA LYS A 38 27.56 -24.63 -13.90
C LYS A 38 26.50 -23.83 -14.65
N ALA A 39 26.53 -23.83 -15.98
CA ALA A 39 25.55 -23.09 -16.78
C ALA A 39 24.13 -23.63 -16.58
N LEU A 40 23.99 -24.96 -16.45
CA LEU A 40 22.70 -25.61 -16.19
C LEU A 40 22.21 -25.31 -14.77
N ASP A 41 23.08 -25.39 -13.76
CA ASP A 41 22.74 -25.06 -12.38
C ASP A 41 22.31 -23.59 -12.25
N MET A 42 23.01 -22.69 -12.93
CA MET A 42 22.68 -21.26 -12.99
C MET A 42 21.31 -21.02 -13.64
N ALA A 43 21.05 -21.64 -14.80
CA ALA A 43 19.76 -21.51 -15.50
C ALA A 43 18.59 -22.11 -14.70
N ILE A 44 18.81 -23.24 -14.02
CA ILE A 44 17.80 -23.86 -13.15
C ILE A 44 17.52 -22.97 -11.93
N ASN A 45 18.55 -22.38 -11.32
CA ASN A 45 18.41 -21.48 -10.17
C ASN A 45 17.69 -20.18 -10.54
N GLU A 46 17.98 -19.59 -11.70
CA GLU A 46 17.20 -18.46 -12.21
C GLU A 46 15.74 -18.83 -12.43
N GLY A 47 15.47 -19.97 -13.08
CA GLY A 47 14.10 -20.44 -13.30
C GLY A 47 13.32 -20.66 -12.00
N ARG A 48 13.98 -21.23 -10.97
CA ARG A 48 13.38 -21.40 -9.63
C ARG A 48 13.08 -20.06 -8.97
N PHE A 49 14.01 -19.10 -9.03
CA PHE A 49 13.83 -17.77 -8.47
C PHE A 49 12.61 -17.06 -9.07
N TYR A 50 12.54 -16.95 -10.40
CA TYR A 50 11.41 -16.28 -11.06
C TYR A 50 10.08 -16.99 -10.86
N LYS A 51 10.09 -18.33 -10.77
CA LYS A 51 8.89 -19.10 -10.44
C LYS A 51 8.39 -18.77 -9.03
N TYR A 52 9.29 -18.74 -8.04
CA TYR A 52 8.96 -18.36 -6.67
C TYR A 52 8.40 -16.93 -6.62
N MET A 53 9.06 -15.97 -7.26
CA MET A 53 8.60 -14.58 -7.34
C MET A 53 7.19 -14.45 -7.94
N SER A 54 6.92 -15.19 -9.01
CA SER A 54 5.60 -15.22 -9.64
C SER A 54 4.52 -15.81 -8.70
N GLU A 55 4.83 -16.90 -8.01
CA GLU A 55 3.92 -17.50 -7.02
C GLU A 55 3.68 -16.58 -5.82
N GLU A 56 4.71 -15.90 -5.32
CA GLU A 56 4.61 -14.92 -4.22
C GLU A 56 3.76 -13.71 -4.64
N PHE A 57 4.04 -13.13 -5.81
CA PHE A 57 3.27 -12.01 -6.35
C PHE A 57 1.80 -12.37 -6.59
N GLN A 58 1.53 -13.54 -7.18
CA GLN A 58 0.17 -14.04 -7.36
C GLN A 58 -0.56 -14.27 -6.04
N LYS A 59 0.11 -14.82 -5.03
CA LYS A 59 -0.45 -15.00 -3.69
C LYS A 59 -0.76 -13.66 -3.02
N GLY A 60 0.18 -12.71 -3.04
CA GLY A 60 0.00 -11.37 -2.49
C GLY A 60 -1.16 -10.63 -3.14
N MET A 61 -1.20 -10.62 -4.47
CA MET A 61 -2.27 -9.99 -5.24
C MET A 61 -3.63 -10.66 -5.01
N THR A 62 -3.70 -12.00 -4.94
CA THR A 62 -4.93 -12.72 -4.60
C THR A 62 -5.40 -12.43 -3.18
N GLY A 63 -4.47 -12.29 -2.23
CA GLY A 63 -4.73 -11.86 -0.86
C GLY A 63 -5.38 -10.47 -0.83
N LEU A 64 -4.75 -9.49 -1.50
CA LEU A 64 -5.29 -8.13 -1.66
C LEU A 64 -6.69 -8.15 -2.28
N PHE A 65 -6.89 -8.89 -3.37
CA PHE A 65 -8.20 -9.00 -4.02
C PHE A 65 -9.27 -9.60 -3.11
N LYS A 66 -8.91 -10.59 -2.28
CA LYS A 66 -9.83 -11.20 -1.30
C LYS A 66 -10.20 -10.20 -0.22
N GLU A 67 -9.23 -9.47 0.33
CA GLU A 67 -9.46 -8.44 1.34
C GLU A 67 -10.35 -7.30 0.82
N ILE A 68 -10.08 -6.83 -0.40
CA ILE A 68 -10.92 -5.86 -1.13
C ILE A 68 -12.33 -6.40 -1.33
N SER A 69 -12.47 -7.66 -1.71
CA SER A 69 -13.77 -8.28 -1.93
C SER A 69 -14.56 -8.46 -0.63
N ASP A 70 -13.91 -8.82 0.46
CA ASP A 70 -14.54 -8.99 1.77
C ASP A 70 -14.93 -7.63 2.38
N PHE A 71 -14.12 -6.58 2.17
CA PHE A 71 -14.50 -5.21 2.52
C PHE A 71 -15.66 -4.70 1.65
N LYS A 72 -15.64 -4.94 0.34
CA LYS A 72 -16.71 -4.57 -0.60
C LYS A 72 -18.05 -5.23 -0.25
N LYS A 73 -18.05 -6.49 0.19
CA LYS A 73 -19.27 -7.17 0.71
C LYS A 73 -19.84 -6.46 1.95
N THR A 74 -19.00 -5.77 2.70
CA THR A 74 -19.33 -5.09 3.96
C THR A 74 -19.74 -3.62 3.75
N THR A 75 -19.37 -2.97 2.64
CA THR A 75 -19.45 -1.49 2.50
C THR A 75 -20.10 -0.97 1.21
N VAL A 76 -20.99 -1.73 0.56
CA VAL A 76 -21.77 -1.35 -0.64
C VAL A 76 -21.04 -1.59 -1.97
N GLN A 77 -21.82 -2.06 -2.95
CA GLN A 77 -21.44 -2.33 -4.33
C GLN A 77 -20.99 -1.06 -5.04
N THR A 78 -19.70 -0.92 -5.31
CA THR A 78 -19.17 0.05 -6.29
C THR A 78 -18.34 -0.68 -7.35
N GLU A 79 -18.50 -0.24 -8.59
CA GLU A 79 -17.78 -0.77 -9.75
C GLU A 79 -16.33 -0.27 -9.78
N PRO A 80 -15.36 -1.11 -10.13
CA PRO A 80 -13.98 -0.69 -10.23
C PRO A 80 -13.76 -0.01 -11.58
N SER A 81 -13.54 1.30 -11.57
CA SER A 81 -12.93 1.98 -12.72
C SER A 81 -11.86 2.94 -12.23
N CYS A 82 -10.64 2.68 -12.70
CA CYS A 82 -9.45 3.53 -12.80
C CYS A 82 -8.22 2.78 -12.26
N LEU A 83 -7.47 2.15 -13.16
CA LEU A 83 -6.11 1.69 -12.89
C LEU A 83 -5.14 2.81 -13.34
N PRO A 84 -4.23 3.28 -12.49
CA PRO A 84 -3.20 4.24 -12.88
C PRO A 84 -2.15 3.61 -13.81
N ASP A 85 -1.62 4.38 -14.75
CA ASP A 85 -0.64 3.97 -15.77
C ASP A 85 0.80 3.73 -15.24
N THR A 86 1.11 4.03 -13.96
CA THR A 86 2.46 3.87 -13.37
C THR A 86 2.41 3.65 -11.85
N GLN A 87 3.25 2.73 -11.33
CA GLN A 87 3.27 2.31 -9.91
C GLN A 87 3.57 3.45 -8.92
N GLU A 88 4.60 4.25 -9.16
CA GLU A 88 4.98 5.40 -8.30
C GLU A 88 3.85 6.44 -8.19
N LYS A 89 3.10 6.66 -9.29
CA LYS A 89 1.93 7.53 -9.28
C LYS A 89 0.76 6.93 -8.51
N ALA A 90 0.58 5.61 -8.58
CA ALA A 90 -0.50 4.94 -7.86
C ALA A 90 -0.33 5.08 -6.35
N GLU A 91 0.88 4.90 -5.82
CA GLU A 91 1.18 5.03 -4.38
C GLU A 91 0.99 6.46 -3.89
N LYS A 92 1.61 7.45 -4.57
CA LYS A 92 1.45 8.86 -4.21
C LYS A 92 -0.01 9.31 -4.28
N MET A 93 -0.78 8.81 -5.26
CA MET A 93 -2.21 9.12 -5.37
C MET A 93 -3.04 8.43 -4.28
N LEU A 94 -2.76 7.17 -3.94
CA LEU A 94 -3.47 6.45 -2.88
C LEU A 94 -3.22 7.11 -1.52
N SER A 95 -1.95 7.38 -1.18
CA SER A 95 -1.59 8.04 0.07
C SER A 95 -2.19 9.44 0.17
N ALA A 96 -2.08 10.23 -0.91
CA ALA A 96 -2.69 11.56 -0.96
C ALA A 96 -4.21 11.50 -0.84
N ALA A 97 -4.87 10.53 -1.47
CA ALA A 97 -6.32 10.37 -1.39
C ALA A 97 -6.78 9.96 0.02
N THR A 98 -6.07 9.04 0.68
CA THR A 98 -6.33 8.64 2.08
C THR A 98 -6.19 9.83 3.02
N ASN A 99 -5.10 10.58 2.90
CA ASN A 99 -4.85 11.78 3.71
C ASN A 99 -5.87 12.89 3.46
N GLN A 100 -6.27 13.12 2.20
CA GLN A 100 -7.31 14.08 1.86
C GLN A 100 -8.67 13.68 2.41
N LEU A 101 -9.02 12.38 2.37
CA LEU A 101 -10.26 11.87 2.95
C LEU A 101 -10.27 12.02 4.47
N ASP A 102 -9.15 11.75 5.16
CA ASP A 102 -9.03 11.97 6.61
C ASP A 102 -9.11 13.46 6.98
N TYR A 103 -8.54 14.35 6.17
CA TYR A 103 -8.68 15.79 6.36
C TYR A 103 -10.13 16.26 6.19
N ILE A 104 -10.80 15.85 5.10
CA ILE A 104 -12.22 16.18 4.87
C ILE A 104 -13.06 15.64 6.02
N PHE A 105 -12.77 14.42 6.48
CA PHE A 105 -13.42 13.82 7.64
C PHE A 105 -13.30 14.67 8.90
N LYS A 106 -12.07 15.01 9.31
CA LYS A 106 -11.83 15.84 10.51
C LYS A 106 -12.46 17.22 10.38
N SER A 107 -12.31 17.87 9.22
CA SER A 107 -12.87 19.20 8.98
C SER A 107 -14.40 19.21 9.03
N THR A 108 -15.06 18.14 8.56
CA THR A 108 -16.52 18.02 8.63
C THR A 108 -17.00 17.70 10.05
N GLU A 109 -16.24 16.92 10.81
CA GLU A 109 -16.50 16.67 12.24
C GLU A 109 -16.41 17.95 13.07
N GLU A 110 -15.32 18.72 12.90
CA GLU A 110 -15.16 20.02 13.56
C GLU A 110 -16.25 21.03 13.17
N ALA A 111 -16.63 21.08 11.88
CA ALA A 111 -17.67 21.99 11.42
C ALA A 111 -19.02 21.66 12.06
N ALA A 112 -19.37 20.38 12.15
CA ALA A 112 -20.61 19.95 12.77
C ALA A 112 -20.64 20.22 14.28
N THR A 113 -19.54 19.98 15.00
CA THR A 113 -19.42 20.38 16.43
C THR A 113 -19.62 21.88 16.60
N LYS A 114 -18.97 22.71 15.76
CA LYS A 114 -19.16 24.17 15.79
C LYS A 114 -20.60 24.59 15.52
N ILE A 115 -21.32 23.90 14.63
CA ILE A 115 -22.73 24.17 14.37
C ILE A 115 -23.57 23.86 15.62
N LEU A 116 -23.32 22.73 16.29
CA LEU A 116 -24.01 22.37 17.53
C LEU A 116 -23.74 23.41 18.64
N ASP A 117 -22.50 23.85 18.83
CA ASP A 117 -22.15 24.90 19.80
C ASP A 117 -22.91 26.21 19.55
N ILE A 118 -23.05 26.61 18.27
CA ILE A 118 -23.81 27.81 17.87
C ILE A 118 -25.30 27.64 18.18
N ILE A 119 -25.86 26.45 17.92
CA ILE A 119 -27.27 26.15 18.21
C ILE A 119 -27.53 26.18 19.71
N GLU A 120 -26.69 25.55 20.52
CA GLU A 120 -26.83 25.56 21.98
C GLU A 120 -26.77 26.98 22.55
N LYS A 121 -25.83 27.80 22.07
CA LYS A 121 -25.76 29.22 22.41
C LYS A 121 -27.05 29.96 22.05
N ASN A 122 -27.61 29.69 20.87
CA ASN A 122 -28.85 30.34 20.41
C ASN A 122 -30.06 29.87 21.22
N MET A 123 -30.13 28.60 21.61
CA MET A 123 -31.17 28.10 22.51
C MET A 123 -31.13 28.82 23.86
N GLY A 124 -29.94 29.05 24.43
CA GLY A 124 -29.81 29.85 25.64
C GLY A 124 -30.26 31.31 25.47
N ILE A 125 -30.10 31.90 24.28
CA ILE A 125 -30.65 33.23 23.96
C ILE A 125 -32.18 33.16 23.86
N GLN A 126 -32.74 32.13 23.23
CA GLN A 126 -34.19 31.92 23.10
C GLN A 126 -34.87 31.75 24.46
N GLU A 127 -34.25 31.00 25.39
CA GLU A 127 -34.75 30.86 26.77
C GLU A 127 -34.79 32.21 27.50
N ARG A 128 -33.73 33.03 27.35
CA ARG A 128 -33.71 34.39 27.89
C ARG A 128 -34.78 35.27 27.27
N MET A 129 -35.02 35.13 25.96
CA MET A 129 -36.07 35.86 25.26
C MET A 129 -37.46 35.43 25.76
N ALA A 130 -37.69 34.13 25.98
CA ALA A 130 -38.93 33.61 26.54
C ALA A 130 -39.19 34.16 27.96
N ALA A 131 -38.17 34.20 28.82
CA ALA A 131 -38.27 34.77 30.16
C ALA A 131 -38.59 36.28 30.17
N LEU A 132 -38.02 37.03 29.22
CA LEU A 132 -38.33 38.46 29.05
C LEU A 132 -39.76 38.68 28.52
N LEU A 133 -40.21 37.86 27.56
CA LEU A 133 -41.58 37.90 27.04
C LEU A 133 -42.61 37.53 28.10
N GLU A 134 -42.31 36.59 29.00
CA GLU A 134 -43.12 36.30 30.19
C GLU A 134 -43.23 37.51 31.12
N LYS A 135 -42.09 38.11 31.47
CA LYS A 135 -42.01 39.21 32.45
C LYS A 135 -42.62 40.52 31.96
N GLU A 136 -42.36 40.90 30.71
CA GLU A 136 -42.85 42.16 30.15
C GLU A 136 -44.21 41.99 29.44
N GLY A 137 -44.51 40.80 28.90
CA GLY A 137 -45.80 40.50 28.29
C GLY A 137 -46.97 40.60 29.28
N ALA A 138 -46.75 40.28 30.56
CA ALA A 138 -47.74 40.47 31.62
C ALA A 138 -48.14 41.94 31.86
N LYS A 139 -47.38 42.91 31.36
CA LYS A 139 -47.63 44.36 31.51
C LYS A 139 -48.27 45.01 30.28
N VAL A 140 -48.37 44.30 29.16
CA VAL A 140 -48.82 44.84 27.87
C VAL A 140 -50.28 44.46 27.65
N SER A 141 -51.16 45.45 27.42
CA SER A 141 -52.61 45.22 27.22
C SER A 141 -52.99 44.54 25.90
N ASN A 142 -52.04 44.34 24.98
CA ASN A 142 -52.25 43.71 23.68
C ASN A 142 -51.68 42.29 23.66
N ASN A 143 -52.43 41.34 24.23
CA ASN A 143 -51.98 39.95 24.43
C ASN A 143 -51.70 39.20 23.13
N GLY A 144 -52.44 39.49 22.04
CA GLY A 144 -52.30 38.74 20.78
C GLY A 144 -50.92 38.83 20.13
N PHE A 145 -50.27 40.00 20.19
CA PHE A 145 -48.91 40.19 19.65
C PHE A 145 -47.85 39.46 20.50
N VAL A 146 -48.01 39.45 21.82
CA VAL A 146 -47.09 38.76 22.73
C VAL A 146 -47.23 37.24 22.56
N ASP A 147 -48.45 36.74 22.38
CA ASP A 147 -48.71 35.32 22.14
C ASP A 147 -48.12 34.85 20.81
N GLU A 148 -48.19 35.66 19.76
CA GLU A 148 -47.54 35.39 18.47
C GLU A 148 -46.01 35.33 18.59
N LEU A 149 -45.38 36.28 19.30
CA LEU A 149 -43.94 36.24 19.57
C LEU A 149 -43.52 35.01 20.39
N LYS A 150 -44.33 34.59 21.37
CA LYS A 150 -44.10 33.36 22.13
C LYS A 150 -44.21 32.12 21.23
N ALA A 151 -45.16 32.11 20.29
CA ALA A 151 -45.32 31.02 19.34
C ALA A 151 -44.10 30.91 18.39
N ILE A 152 -43.66 32.03 17.81
CA ILE A 152 -42.48 32.09 16.95
C ILE A 152 -41.21 31.63 17.70
N ASN A 153 -41.02 32.06 18.95
CA ASN A 153 -39.89 31.62 19.76
C ASN A 153 -39.89 30.08 19.97
N ARG A 154 -41.06 29.51 20.28
CA ARG A 154 -41.21 28.04 20.41
C ARG A 154 -40.94 27.30 19.11
N GLU A 155 -41.39 27.84 17.98
CA GLU A 155 -41.14 27.26 16.66
C GLU A 155 -39.63 27.20 16.37
N ILE A 156 -38.92 28.31 16.58
CA ILE A 156 -37.44 28.35 16.42
C ILE A 156 -36.74 27.39 17.39
N GLN A 157 -37.24 27.26 18.63
CA GLN A 157 -36.68 26.30 19.58
C GLN A 157 -36.86 24.85 19.10
N ASN A 158 -38.01 24.51 18.51
CA ASN A 158 -38.25 23.19 17.94
C ASN A 158 -37.34 22.94 16.73
N ASP A 159 -37.16 23.93 15.84
CA ASP A 159 -36.26 23.84 14.69
C ASP A 159 -34.81 23.55 15.13
N TYR A 160 -34.34 24.19 16.20
CA TYR A 160 -33.01 23.90 16.76
C TYR A 160 -32.88 22.45 17.23
N VAL A 161 -33.90 21.90 17.89
CA VAL A 161 -33.92 20.49 18.31
C VAL A 161 -33.91 19.55 17.10
N GLU A 162 -34.66 19.88 16.05
CA GLU A 162 -34.69 19.10 14.81
C GLU A 162 -33.35 19.13 14.07
N ILE A 163 -32.69 20.29 14.01
CA ILE A 163 -31.35 20.42 13.41
C ILE A 163 -30.32 19.59 14.20
N MET A 164 -30.31 19.69 15.54
CA MET A 164 -29.41 18.87 16.37
C MET A 164 -29.65 17.38 16.17
N THR A 165 -30.92 16.96 16.09
CA THR A 165 -31.29 15.57 15.84
C THR A 165 -30.81 15.11 14.46
N THR A 166 -30.93 15.96 13.45
CA THR A 166 -30.49 15.65 12.07
C THR A 166 -28.96 15.54 11.98
N LEU A 167 -28.23 16.44 12.66
CA LEU A 167 -26.77 16.41 12.71
C LEU A 167 -26.22 15.17 13.45
N SER A 168 -27.02 14.51 14.30
CA SER A 168 -26.59 13.26 14.95
C SER A 168 -26.24 12.12 13.97
N PHE A 169 -26.77 12.14 12.73
CA PHE A 169 -26.40 11.18 11.68
C PHE A 169 -24.93 11.27 11.26
N GLN A 170 -24.28 12.41 11.53
CA GLN A 170 -22.87 12.61 11.28
C GLN A 170 -21.99 11.65 12.09
N ASP A 171 -22.41 11.17 13.27
CA ASP A 171 -21.65 10.15 14.00
C ASP A 171 -21.60 8.81 13.24
N LEU A 172 -22.73 8.38 12.66
CA LEU A 172 -22.78 7.15 11.87
C LEU A 172 -21.98 7.27 10.57
N THR A 173 -22.06 8.42 9.91
CA THR A 173 -21.22 8.74 8.73
C THR A 173 -19.75 8.80 9.13
N GLY A 174 -19.50 9.39 10.30
CA GLY A 174 -18.30 9.39 11.13
C GLY A 174 -17.56 8.06 11.11
N GLN A 175 -18.23 7.07 11.71
CA GLN A 175 -17.74 5.71 11.86
C GLN A 175 -17.53 5.00 10.52
N ARG A 176 -18.41 5.24 9.53
CA ARG A 176 -18.27 4.62 8.19
C ARG A 176 -17.03 5.14 7.47
N ILE A 177 -16.78 6.45 7.47
CA ILE A 177 -15.60 7.03 6.83
C ILE A 177 -14.34 6.56 7.54
N LYS A 178 -14.29 6.55 8.89
CA LYS A 178 -13.15 6.00 9.64
C LYS A 178 -12.80 4.56 9.22
N LYS A 179 -13.80 3.70 9.01
CA LYS A 179 -13.58 2.33 8.51
C LYS A 179 -13.01 2.29 7.09
N VAL A 180 -13.49 3.15 6.20
CA VAL A 180 -12.99 3.25 4.82
C VAL A 180 -11.54 3.77 4.81
N VAL A 181 -11.25 4.83 5.55
CA VAL A 181 -9.89 5.39 5.66
C VAL A 181 -8.93 4.33 6.23
N GLY A 182 -9.30 3.66 7.33
CA GLY A 182 -8.47 2.61 7.91
C GLY A 182 -8.23 1.43 6.95
N PHE A 183 -9.23 1.07 6.14
CA PHE A 183 -9.06 0.03 5.12
C PHE A 183 -8.16 0.47 3.96
N LEU A 184 -8.25 1.73 3.53
CA LEU A 184 -7.33 2.28 2.52
C LEU A 184 -5.89 2.30 3.02
N SER A 185 -5.66 2.71 4.28
CA SER A 185 -4.34 2.64 4.91
C SER A 185 -3.81 1.20 5.01
N PHE A 186 -4.69 0.23 5.29
CA PHE A 186 -4.31 -1.18 5.29
C PHE A 186 -3.85 -1.64 3.89
N ILE A 187 -4.61 -1.33 2.84
CA ILE A 187 -4.22 -1.68 1.46
C ILE A 187 -2.90 -1.02 1.09
N GLU A 188 -2.73 0.27 1.40
CA GLU A 188 -1.51 1.02 1.16
C GLU A 188 -0.30 0.30 1.76
N ASN A 189 -0.39 -0.08 3.04
CA ASN A 189 0.67 -0.80 3.73
C ASN A 189 0.95 -2.19 3.14
N GLU A 190 -0.07 -2.95 2.76
CA GLU A 190 0.13 -4.27 2.17
C GLU A 190 0.72 -4.21 0.75
N VAL A 191 0.35 -3.21 -0.04
CA VAL A 191 0.93 -2.96 -1.37
C VAL A 191 2.40 -2.54 -1.23
N ILE A 192 2.70 -1.62 -0.31
CA ILE A 192 4.08 -1.17 -0.02
C ILE A 192 4.93 -2.36 0.45
N ARG A 193 4.43 -3.18 1.39
CA ARG A 193 5.14 -4.38 1.84
C ARG A 193 5.45 -5.33 0.69
N LEU A 194 4.47 -5.59 -0.17
CA LEU A 194 4.66 -6.47 -1.33
C LEU A 194 5.72 -5.92 -2.29
N LEU A 195 5.69 -4.61 -2.55
CA LEU A 195 6.65 -3.94 -3.42
C LEU A 195 8.07 -3.94 -2.85
N ILE A 196 8.22 -3.61 -1.57
CA ILE A 196 9.51 -3.63 -0.88
C ILE A 196 10.09 -5.04 -0.85
N SER A 197 9.28 -6.04 -0.48
CA SER A 197 9.69 -7.46 -0.47
C SER A 197 10.19 -7.89 -1.84
N THR A 198 9.41 -7.59 -2.88
CA THR A 198 9.73 -7.95 -4.26
C THR A 198 10.99 -7.22 -4.74
N GLY A 199 11.07 -5.91 -4.51
CA GLY A 199 12.20 -5.08 -4.92
C GLY A 199 13.52 -5.50 -4.27
N MET A 200 13.51 -5.82 -2.97
CA MET A 200 14.71 -6.28 -2.28
C MET A 200 15.18 -7.66 -2.77
N LYS A 201 14.25 -8.59 -3.04
CA LYS A 201 14.60 -9.91 -3.62
C LYS A 201 15.24 -9.76 -5.01
N ILE A 202 14.73 -8.86 -5.86
CA ILE A 202 15.31 -8.57 -7.17
C ILE A 202 16.71 -7.97 -7.03
N LYS A 203 16.87 -6.98 -6.15
CA LYS A 203 18.14 -6.27 -5.96
C LYS A 203 19.24 -7.19 -5.40
N GLU A 204 18.88 -8.10 -4.48
CA GLU A 204 19.83 -9.08 -3.94
C GLU A 204 20.23 -10.12 -5.01
N LYS A 205 19.30 -10.48 -5.92
CA LYS A 205 19.60 -11.35 -7.08
C LYS A 205 20.53 -10.68 -8.09
N GLU A 206 20.35 -9.39 -8.36
CA GLU A 206 21.25 -8.61 -9.23
C GLU A 206 22.64 -8.43 -8.62
N ALA A 207 22.72 -8.22 -7.31
CA ALA A 207 24.00 -8.09 -6.60
C ALA A 207 24.78 -9.42 -6.51
N TYR A 208 24.06 -10.54 -6.42
CA TYR A 208 24.66 -11.87 -6.25
C TYR A 208 24.01 -12.91 -7.19
N PRO A 209 24.29 -12.85 -8.51
CA PRO A 209 23.64 -13.71 -9.49
C PRO A 209 23.97 -15.20 -9.30
N ASP A 210 25.15 -15.51 -8.75
CA ASP A 210 25.63 -16.88 -8.53
C ASP A 210 25.13 -17.52 -7.23
N LYS A 211 24.47 -16.75 -6.35
CA LYS A 211 23.89 -17.29 -5.10
C LYS A 211 22.66 -18.15 -5.40
N ASP A 212 22.45 -19.13 -4.54
CA ASP A 212 21.25 -19.97 -4.60
C ASP A 212 19.99 -19.13 -4.33
N ALA A 213 18.90 -19.46 -5.04
CA ALA A 213 17.64 -18.73 -4.94
C ALA A 213 17.10 -18.70 -3.49
N GLU A 214 17.25 -19.79 -2.74
CA GLU A 214 16.76 -19.92 -1.37
C GLU A 214 17.56 -19.02 -0.40
N GLN A 215 18.87 -18.86 -0.65
CA GLN A 215 19.71 -17.95 0.12
C GLN A 215 19.37 -16.49 -0.16
N ILE A 216 19.14 -16.14 -1.43
CA ILE A 216 18.73 -14.78 -1.83
C ILE A 216 17.41 -14.39 -1.18
N ILE A 217 16.44 -15.31 -1.20
CA ILE A 217 15.12 -15.12 -0.58
C ILE A 217 15.27 -14.90 0.93
N SER A 218 16.03 -15.76 1.62
CA SER A 218 16.21 -15.68 3.07
C SER A 218 16.95 -14.42 3.51
N GLU A 219 18.00 -14.01 2.78
CA GLU A 219 18.76 -12.79 3.07
C GLU A 219 17.93 -11.52 2.80
N ALA A 220 17.14 -11.51 1.71
CA ALA A 220 16.23 -10.41 1.42
C ALA A 220 15.14 -10.28 2.49
N GLU A 221 14.51 -11.39 2.90
CA GLU A 221 13.49 -11.40 3.96
C GLU A 221 14.03 -10.93 5.31
N ALA A 222 15.25 -11.36 5.69
CA ALA A 222 15.89 -10.89 6.91
C ALA A 222 16.11 -9.37 6.89
N ARG A 223 16.45 -8.78 5.74
CA ARG A 223 16.58 -7.33 5.58
C ARG A 223 15.23 -6.61 5.63
N VAL A 224 14.19 -7.15 4.98
CA VAL A 224 12.82 -6.60 5.04
C VAL A 224 12.36 -6.52 6.50
N ASP A 225 12.57 -7.58 7.27
CA ASP A 225 12.08 -7.72 8.63
C ASP A 225 12.85 -6.81 9.63
N ILE A 226 14.14 -6.56 9.39
CA ILE A 226 14.94 -5.59 10.18
C ILE A 226 14.49 -4.15 9.90
N THR A 227 14.17 -3.83 8.65
CA THR A 227 13.81 -2.46 8.27
C THR A 227 12.36 -2.10 8.62
N LEU A 228 11.44 -3.08 8.57
CA LEU A 228 10.04 -2.91 9.00
C LEU A 228 9.84 -2.99 10.53
N LYS A 229 10.87 -3.37 11.30
CA LYS A 229 10.86 -3.41 12.78
C LYS A 229 11.73 -2.31 13.43
N GLY A 230 11.92 -1.17 12.76
CA GLY A 230 12.35 0.09 13.40
C GLY A 230 11.25 0.66 14.32
N PRO A 231 11.55 1.58 15.26
CA PRO A 231 10.74 1.81 16.47
C PRO A 231 9.26 2.07 16.17
N GLN A 232 8.40 1.32 16.85
CA GLN A 232 6.95 1.19 16.67
C GLN A 232 6.13 2.45 17.07
N ASP A 233 6.63 3.65 16.79
CA ASP A 233 5.89 4.90 17.00
C ASP A 233 5.84 5.68 15.68
N GLY A 234 4.80 5.39 14.89
CA GLY A 234 4.49 6.08 13.64
C GLY A 234 5.33 5.60 12.46
N GLU A 235 4.66 5.00 11.47
CA GLU A 235 5.22 4.72 10.15
C GLU A 235 5.77 6.02 9.56
N ASN A 236 7.07 6.23 9.72
CA ASN A 236 7.74 7.43 9.28
C ASN A 236 7.86 7.33 7.76
N GLN A 237 6.91 7.95 7.05
CA GLN A 237 6.87 8.03 5.58
C GLN A 237 8.26 8.31 4.98
N ALA A 238 9.08 9.11 5.66
CA ALA A 238 10.45 9.42 5.25
C ALA A 238 11.39 8.20 5.15
N ASP A 239 11.16 7.16 5.95
CA ASP A 239 11.98 5.94 5.92
C ASP A 239 11.47 4.96 4.85
N ILE A 240 10.16 4.96 4.57
CA ILE A 240 9.58 4.28 3.41
C ILE A 240 10.10 4.94 2.12
N ASP A 241 10.04 6.27 2.04
CA ASP A 241 10.50 7.04 0.88
C ASP A 241 12.00 6.85 0.60
N LYS A 242 12.84 6.78 1.65
CA LYS A 242 14.26 6.45 1.49
C LYS A 242 14.48 5.05 0.95
N LEU A 243 13.65 4.10 1.36
CA LEU A 243 13.78 2.71 0.95
C LEU A 243 13.32 2.50 -0.49
N LEU A 244 12.25 3.17 -0.88
CA LEU A 244 11.81 3.25 -2.28
C LEU A 244 12.88 3.91 -3.15
N ALA A 245 13.46 5.03 -2.69
CA ALA A 245 14.57 5.69 -3.39
C ALA A 245 15.80 4.78 -3.52
N ASP A 246 16.14 4.02 -2.49
CA ASP A 246 17.21 3.02 -2.56
C ASP A 246 16.88 1.91 -3.57
N LEU A 247 15.60 1.53 -3.71
CA LEU A 247 15.13 0.57 -4.71
C LEU A 247 15.01 1.16 -6.13
N GLY A 248 15.24 2.46 -6.31
CA GLY A 248 15.10 3.16 -7.59
C GLY A 248 13.64 3.40 -8.00
N LEU A 249 12.73 3.40 -7.02
CA LEU A 249 11.29 3.67 -7.14
C LEU A 249 10.93 5.04 -6.57
#